data_AF-A0A0K8STA6-F1
#
_entry.id   AF-A0A0K8STA6-F1
#
_cell.length_a   1.000
_cell.length_b   1.000
_cell.length_c   1.000
_cell.angle_alpha   90.00
_cell.angle_beta   90.00
_cell.angle_gamma   90.00
#
_symmetry.space_group_name_H-M   'P 1'
#
loop_
_entity.id
_entity.type
_entity.pdbx_description
1 polymer ?
#
loop_
_entity_poly.entity_id
_entity_poly.type
_entity_poly.pdbx_seq_one_letter_code
_entity_poly.pdbx_strand_id
1 'polypeptide(L)'
;GWFAHPIYSTNGDYPAVMRDLIDNNSAREGRNFSRLPYFTVEEIEEIRGTFDFFAVNHYTSMMCTTGKEGHSPSWYRDMEVHLYSNQSWLSSQSSWLKVVPEGFRKLLNWIRVEYNDPEIFVTENGFSDYNIL
;
A
#
# COMPACT_ATOMS: atom_id res chain seq x y z
N GLY A 1 -3.93 0.20 1.31
CA GLY A 1 -4.50 -0.45 2.50
C GLY A 1 -4.21 0.33 3.76
N TRP A 2 -3.00 0.24 4.33
CA TRP A 2 -2.67 0.77 5.66
C TRP A 2 -3.28 2.15 5.97
N PHE A 3 -2.96 3.18 5.19
CA PHE A 3 -3.52 4.51 5.39
C PHE A 3 -4.92 4.69 4.78
N ALA A 4 -5.16 4.07 3.62
CA ALA A 4 -6.38 4.31 2.86
C ALA A 4 -7.62 3.64 3.47
N HIS A 5 -7.48 2.44 4.04
CA HIS A 5 -8.63 1.68 4.53
C HIS A 5 -9.31 2.35 5.75
N PRO A 6 -8.60 2.87 6.76
CA PRO A 6 -9.23 3.61 7.85
C PRO A 6 -10.06 4.81 7.39
N ILE A 7 -9.62 5.50 6.33
CA ILE A 7 -10.23 6.75 5.86
C ILE A 7 -11.32 6.51 4.80
N TYR A 8 -11.01 5.75 3.76
CA TYR A 8 -11.83 5.64 2.54
C TYR A 8 -12.76 4.42 2.52
N SER A 9 -12.53 3.42 3.37
CA SER A 9 -13.42 2.26 3.41
C SER A 9 -14.70 2.57 4.20
N THR A 10 -15.78 1.86 3.88
CA THR A 10 -17.05 1.98 4.63
C THR A 10 -16.93 1.50 6.07
N ASN A 11 -15.99 0.58 6.33
CA ASN A 11 -15.86 -0.08 7.62
C ASN A 11 -14.86 0.62 8.54
N GLY A 12 -13.98 1.47 7.99
CA GLY A 12 -12.85 2.04 8.72
C GLY A 12 -11.84 0.96 9.15
N ASP A 13 -11.07 1.27 10.19
CA ASP A 13 -9.99 0.43 10.75
C ASP A 13 -8.91 0.02 9.72
N TYR A 14 -7.86 -0.65 10.19
CA TYR A 14 -6.85 -1.25 9.33
C TYR A 14 -7.42 -2.41 8.50
N PRO A 15 -6.83 -2.73 7.33
CA PRO A 15 -7.23 -3.90 6.57
C PRO A 15 -7.11 -5.18 7.40
N ALA A 16 -8.12 -6.06 7.36
CA ALA A 16 -8.15 -7.31 8.13
C ALA A 16 -6.89 -8.18 7.90
N VAL A 17 -6.44 -8.31 6.66
CA VAL A 17 -5.21 -9.07 6.33
C VAL A 17 -3.97 -8.50 7.01
N MET A 18 -3.88 -7.17 7.14
CA MET A 18 -2.74 -6.53 7.79
C MET A 18 -2.78 -6.77 9.30
N ARG A 19 -3.97 -6.69 9.90
CA ARG A 19 -4.21 -7.04 11.31
C ARG A 19 -3.80 -8.47 11.59
N ASP A 20 -4.34 -9.41 10.83
CA ASP A 20 -4.11 -10.85 11.03
C ASP A 20 -2.62 -11.20 10.93
N LEU A 21 -1.91 -10.68 9.91
CA LEU A 21 -0.49 -10.98 9.71
C LEU A 21 0.38 -10.41 10.83
N ILE A 22 0.14 -9.16 11.25
CA ILE A 22 0.97 -8.52 12.28
C ILE A 22 0.68 -9.08 13.66
N ASP A 23 -0.58 -9.40 13.99
CA ASP A 23 -0.93 -10.06 15.26
C ASP A 23 -0.24 -11.43 15.36
N ASN A 24 -0.32 -12.23 14.30
CA ASN A 24 0.32 -13.54 14.24
C ASN A 24 1.85 -13.46 14.35
N ASN A 25 2.47 -12.50 13.65
CA ASN A 25 3.93 -12.33 13.72
C ASN A 25 4.37 -11.81 15.09
N SER A 26 3.61 -10.90 15.69
CA SER A 26 3.88 -10.40 17.05
C SER A 26 3.82 -11.52 18.08
N ALA A 27 2.84 -12.42 17.97
CA ALA A 27 2.74 -13.60 18.83
C ALA A 27 3.94 -14.56 18.62
N ARG A 28 4.35 -14.82 17.37
CA ARG A 28 5.54 -15.65 17.05
C ARG A 28 6.84 -15.04 17.56
N GLU A 29 6.92 -13.72 17.63
CA GLU A 29 8.04 -12.98 18.24
C GLU A 29 8.02 -13.02 19.78
N GLY A 30 7.00 -13.64 20.40
CA GLY A 30 6.87 -13.72 21.85
C GLY A 30 6.43 -12.40 22.50
N ARG A 31 5.77 -11.51 21.75
CA ARG A 31 5.27 -10.24 22.30
C ARG A 31 3.96 -10.45 23.04
N ASN A 32 3.79 -9.72 24.13
CA ASN A 32 2.54 -9.70 24.89
C ASN A 32 1.39 -8.98 24.15
N PHE A 33 1.73 -8.12 23.20
CA PHE A 33 0.77 -7.32 22.44
C PHE A 33 1.19 -7.24 20.97
N SER A 34 0.21 -7.02 20.09
CA SER A 34 0.47 -6.78 18.67
C SER A 34 1.33 -5.53 18.46
N ARG A 35 2.20 -5.57 17.44
CA ARG A 35 2.95 -4.40 16.98
C ARG A 35 2.06 -3.37 16.29
N LEU A 36 0.89 -3.76 15.78
CA LEU A 36 -0.08 -2.86 15.17
C LEU A 36 -1.08 -2.38 16.25
N PRO A 37 -1.15 -1.07 16.56
CA PRO A 37 -2.14 -0.54 17.50
C PRO A 37 -3.56 -0.83 17.04
N TYR A 38 -4.52 -0.95 17.96
CA TYR A 38 -5.94 -1.03 17.61
C TYR A 38 -6.56 0.36 17.70
N PHE A 39 -7.46 0.66 16.78
CA PHE A 39 -8.37 1.78 16.96
C PHE A 39 -9.50 1.37 17.91
N THR A 40 -9.97 2.29 18.74
CA THR A 40 -11.25 2.12 19.43
C THR A 40 -12.41 2.29 18.44
N VAL A 41 -13.62 1.91 18.86
CA VAL A 41 -14.80 2.14 18.03
C VAL A 41 -14.99 3.62 17.76
N GLU A 42 -14.77 4.47 18.76
CA GLU A 42 -14.89 5.93 18.62
C GLU A 42 -13.87 6.49 17.61
N GLU A 43 -12.63 6.01 17.63
CA GLU A 43 -11.60 6.43 16.66
C GLU A 43 -11.92 5.96 15.24
N ILE A 44 -12.45 4.74 15.08
CA ILE A 44 -12.90 4.23 13.77
C ILE A 44 -14.01 5.13 13.20
N GLU A 45 -14.99 5.48 14.03
CA GLU A 45 -16.10 6.36 13.65
C GLU A 45 -15.63 7.79 13.33
N GLU A 46 -14.64 8.30 14.06
CA GLU A 46 -14.06 9.63 13.82
C GLU A 46 -13.28 9.70 12.51
N ILE A 47 -12.54 8.63 12.15
CA ILE A 47 -11.63 8.64 11.00
C ILE A 47 -12.33 8.25 9.69
N ARG A 48 -13.26 7.28 9.70
CA ARG A 48 -13.87 6.80 8.46
C ARG A 48 -14.68 7.90 7.77
N GLY A 49 -14.54 8.03 6.46
CA GLY A 49 -15.25 9.05 5.68
C GLY A 49 -14.67 10.46 5.80
N THR A 50 -13.50 10.65 6.43
CA THR A 50 -12.84 11.96 6.54
C THR A 50 -12.11 12.37 5.25
N PHE A 51 -12.81 12.37 4.12
CA PHE A 51 -12.26 12.75 2.82
C PHE A 51 -13.32 13.37 1.91
N ASP A 52 -12.88 14.30 1.06
CA ASP A 52 -13.69 14.81 -0.06
C ASP A 52 -13.36 14.10 -1.37
N PHE A 53 -12.09 13.71 -1.57
CA PHE A 53 -11.58 13.00 -2.74
C PHE A 53 -10.41 12.09 -2.35
N PHE A 54 -10.05 11.16 -3.23
CA PHE A 54 -8.93 10.25 -3.07
C PHE A 54 -7.70 10.81 -3.80
N ALA A 55 -6.68 11.24 -3.04
CA ALA A 55 -5.41 11.68 -3.60
C ALA A 55 -4.47 10.49 -3.88
N VAL A 56 -3.89 10.42 -5.07
CA VAL A 56 -2.96 9.34 -5.44
C VAL A 56 -1.67 9.87 -6.07
N ASN A 57 -0.56 9.38 -5.53
CA ASN A 57 0.75 9.43 -6.16
C ASN A 57 1.04 8.06 -6.77
N HIS A 58 1.29 7.98 -8.08
CA HIS A 58 1.68 6.73 -8.72
C HIS A 58 2.80 6.96 -9.73
N TYR A 59 3.85 6.15 -9.60
CA TYR A 59 5.06 6.25 -10.42
C TYR A 59 5.43 4.94 -11.12
N THR A 60 5.33 3.81 -10.42
CA THR A 60 5.79 2.50 -10.91
C THR A 60 4.91 1.39 -10.36
N SER A 61 5.11 0.17 -10.85
CA SER A 61 4.54 -1.05 -10.27
C SER A 61 5.65 -2.04 -9.95
N MET A 62 5.31 -3.03 -9.13
CA MET A 62 6.16 -4.17 -8.81
C MET A 62 5.41 -5.47 -9.12
N MET A 63 6.17 -6.51 -9.43
CA MET A 63 5.69 -7.87 -9.41
C MET A 63 5.69 -8.38 -7.98
N CYS A 64 4.76 -9.28 -7.65
CA CYS A 64 4.71 -9.92 -6.35
C CYS A 64 4.48 -11.42 -6.47
N THR A 65 5.06 -12.17 -5.53
CA THR A 65 4.78 -13.59 -5.30
C THR A 65 4.71 -13.85 -3.80
N THR A 66 4.05 -14.93 -3.39
CA THR A 66 4.07 -15.39 -1.99
C THR A 66 5.52 -15.62 -1.53
N GLY A 67 5.89 -15.13 -0.34
CA GLY A 67 7.26 -15.25 0.17
C GLY A 67 7.44 -14.50 1.50
N LYS A 68 8.63 -14.48 2.08
CA LYS A 68 8.94 -13.62 3.24
C LYS A 68 10.33 -13.00 3.07
N GLU A 69 10.42 -11.70 3.24
CA GLU A 69 11.65 -10.94 3.05
C GLU A 69 11.82 -9.86 4.12
N GLY A 70 13.03 -9.31 4.22
CA GLY A 70 13.34 -8.29 5.21
C GLY A 70 13.56 -8.83 6.62
N HIS A 71 14.03 -7.93 7.49
CA HIS A 71 14.36 -8.24 8.88
C HIS A 71 13.10 -8.49 9.73
N SER A 72 13.26 -9.25 10.82
CA SER A 72 12.20 -9.48 11.79
C SER A 72 12.48 -8.66 13.06
N PRO A 73 11.57 -7.78 13.52
CA PRO A 73 10.33 -7.35 12.86
C PRO A 73 10.56 -6.29 11.77
N SER A 74 9.72 -6.28 10.73
CA SER A 74 9.59 -5.14 9.80
C SER A 74 8.28 -5.22 9.04
N TRP A 75 7.77 -4.07 8.60
CA TRP A 75 6.57 -4.01 7.75
C TRP A 75 6.71 -4.87 6.50
N TYR A 76 7.88 -4.83 5.85
CA TYR A 76 8.15 -5.61 4.65
C TYR A 76 8.05 -7.12 4.90
N ARG A 77 8.49 -7.57 6.08
CA ARG A 77 8.36 -8.97 6.50
C ARG A 77 6.92 -9.36 6.83
N ASP A 78 6.15 -8.43 7.40
CA ASP A 78 4.76 -8.67 7.77
C ASP A 78 3.82 -8.83 6.58
N MET A 79 4.18 -8.28 5.42
CA MET A 79 3.35 -8.41 4.22
C MET A 79 3.32 -9.83 3.65
N GLU A 80 4.28 -10.70 4.04
CA GLU A 80 4.40 -12.08 3.54
C GLU A 80 4.38 -12.20 2.00
N VAL A 81 5.09 -11.28 1.33
CA VAL A 81 5.33 -11.30 -0.11
C VAL A 81 6.80 -11.06 -0.44
N HIS A 82 7.21 -11.54 -1.62
CA HIS A 82 8.43 -11.11 -2.30
C HIS A 82 8.06 -10.10 -3.38
N LEU A 83 8.67 -8.92 -3.35
CA LEU A 83 8.47 -7.88 -4.37
C LEU A 83 9.71 -7.78 -5.26
N TYR A 84 9.49 -7.72 -6.56
CA TYR A 84 10.57 -7.58 -7.53
C TYR A 84 10.14 -6.75 -8.73
N SER A 85 11.12 -6.22 -9.46
CA SER A 85 10.86 -5.54 -10.74
C SER A 85 11.05 -6.53 -11.89
N ASN A 86 10.20 -6.44 -12.92
CA ASN A 86 10.46 -7.17 -14.15
C ASN A 86 11.64 -6.50 -14.87
N GLN A 87 12.68 -7.29 -15.16
CA GLN A 87 13.91 -6.81 -15.82
C GLN A 87 13.64 -6.29 -17.25
N SER A 88 12.54 -6.71 -17.89
CA SER A 88 12.16 -6.23 -19.21
C SER A 88 11.54 -4.83 -19.20
N TRP A 89 11.15 -4.29 -18.03
CA TRP A 89 10.59 -2.95 -17.95
C TRP A 89 11.65 -1.87 -18.14
N LEU A 90 11.29 -0.82 -18.88
CA LEU A 90 12.16 0.33 -19.11
C LEU A 90 12.50 0.99 -17.77
N SER A 91 13.79 1.29 -17.58
CA SER A 91 14.30 1.91 -16.36
C SER A 91 14.34 3.43 -16.50
N SER A 92 14.11 4.11 -15.39
CA SER A 92 14.40 5.53 -15.23
C SER A 92 15.76 5.73 -14.56
N GLN A 93 16.08 6.98 -14.23
CA GLN A 93 17.26 7.31 -13.43
C GLN A 93 17.16 7.06 -11.94
N SER A 94 15.96 6.76 -11.46
CA SER A 94 15.76 6.32 -10.10
C SER A 94 15.70 4.79 -10.08
N SER A 95 16.56 4.15 -9.28
CA SER A 95 16.71 2.69 -9.24
C SER A 95 15.40 1.94 -8.96
N TRP A 96 14.47 2.57 -8.23
CA TRP A 96 13.16 2.03 -7.87
C TRP A 96 12.07 2.26 -8.94
N LEU A 97 12.28 3.14 -9.90
CA LEU A 97 11.25 3.61 -10.83
C LEU A 97 11.40 2.94 -12.20
N LYS A 98 10.40 2.12 -12.54
CA LYS A 98 10.24 1.45 -13.84
C LYS A 98 9.00 2.00 -14.55
N VAL A 99 9.01 2.00 -15.89
CA VAL A 99 7.89 2.47 -16.69
C VAL A 99 6.86 1.35 -16.85
N VAL A 100 5.74 1.46 -16.13
CA VAL A 100 4.64 0.47 -16.13
C VAL A 100 3.26 1.15 -16.19
N PRO A 101 2.87 1.76 -17.34
CA PRO A 101 1.63 2.54 -17.44
C PRO A 101 0.36 1.72 -17.22
N GLU A 102 0.36 0.44 -17.61
CA GLU A 102 -0.75 -0.48 -17.37
C GLU A 102 -0.99 -0.74 -15.88
N GLY A 103 0.08 -0.64 -15.06
CA GLY A 103 0.00 -0.71 -13.61
C GLY A 103 -0.82 0.43 -13.03
N PHE A 104 -0.71 1.63 -13.59
CA PHE A 104 -1.48 2.77 -13.15
C PHE A 104 -2.98 2.57 -13.37
N ARG A 105 -3.38 2.11 -14.57
CA ARG A 105 -4.78 1.77 -14.84
C ARG A 105 -5.30 0.69 -13.88
N LYS A 106 -4.49 -0.33 -13.60
CA LYS A 106 -4.88 -1.40 -12.65
C LYS A 106 -5.09 -0.85 -11.23
N LEU A 107 -4.21 0.03 -10.75
CA LEU A 107 -4.38 0.68 -9.45
C LEU A 107 -5.68 1.49 -9.39
N LEU A 108 -5.97 2.32 -10.40
CA LEU A 108 -7.19 3.13 -10.42
C LEU A 108 -8.45 2.26 -10.42
N ASN A 109 -8.46 1.16 -11.17
CA ASN A 109 -9.57 0.20 -11.13
C ASN A 109 -9.70 -0.50 -9.78
N TRP A 110 -8.58 -0.82 -9.13
CA TRP A 110 -8.59 -1.39 -7.78
C TRP A 110 -9.17 -0.41 -6.76
N ILE A 111 -8.73 0.86 -6.76
CA ILE A 111 -9.28 1.92 -5.90
C ILE A 111 -10.78 2.08 -6.13
N ARG A 112 -11.22 2.10 -7.39
CA ARG A 112 -12.64 2.17 -7.75
C ARG A 112 -13.46 1.05 -7.12
N VAL A 113 -12.97 -0.19 -7.19
CA VAL A 113 -13.71 -1.35 -6.65
C VAL A 113 -13.65 -1.36 -5.12
N GLU A 114 -12.48 -1.12 -4.54
CA GLU A 114 -12.24 -1.24 -3.09
C GLU A 114 -12.93 -0.13 -2.29
N TYR A 115 -12.92 1.10 -2.79
CA TYR A 115 -13.35 2.30 -2.06
C TYR A 115 -14.60 2.95 -2.64
N ASN A 116 -15.42 2.16 -3.35
CA ASN A 116 -16.72 2.58 -3.89
C ASN A 116 -16.65 3.78 -4.85
N ASP A 117 -15.74 3.71 -5.84
CA ASP A 117 -15.61 4.66 -6.94
C ASP A 117 -15.49 6.14 -6.50
N PRO A 118 -14.54 6.48 -5.62
CA PRO A 118 -14.39 7.86 -5.15
C PRO A 118 -13.90 8.77 -6.28
N GLU A 119 -14.10 10.07 -6.15
CA GLU A 119 -13.40 11.04 -7.01
C GLU A 119 -11.89 10.91 -6.75
N ILE A 120 -11.09 10.73 -7.81
CA ILE A 120 -9.64 10.54 -7.69
C ILE A 120 -8.92 11.75 -8.26
N PHE A 121 -7.99 12.31 -7.48
CA PHE A 121 -7.05 13.33 -7.93
C PHE A 121 -5.63 12.75 -7.98
N VAL A 122 -4.99 12.83 -9.15
CA VAL A 122 -3.60 12.41 -9.32
C VAL A 122 -2.70 13.56 -8.88
N THR A 123 -2.17 13.47 -7.66
CA THR A 123 -1.32 14.51 -7.08
C THR A 123 0.12 14.40 -7.57
N GLU A 124 0.59 13.19 -7.92
CA GLU A 124 1.90 13.01 -8.54
C GLU A 124 1.92 11.87 -9.57
N ASN A 125 2.56 12.15 -10.69
CA ASN A 125 3.02 11.19 -11.69
C ASN A 125 4.21 11.79 -12.43
N GLY A 126 5.29 11.03 -12.60
CA GLY A 126 6.51 11.56 -13.21
C GLY A 126 7.52 10.49 -13.60
N PHE A 127 8.59 10.94 -14.24
CA PHE A 127 9.69 10.13 -14.72
C PHE A 127 11.02 10.86 -14.50
N SER A 128 12.07 10.14 -14.10
CA SER A 128 13.41 10.71 -13.94
C SER A 128 14.33 10.31 -15.09
N ASP A 129 15.04 11.29 -15.65
CA ASP A 129 16.06 11.10 -16.67
C ASP A 129 17.41 11.68 -16.22
N TYR A 130 18.43 11.61 -17.09
CA TYR A 130 19.74 12.20 -16.82
C TYR A 130 19.79 13.70 -17.14
N ASN A 131 18.71 14.27 -17.69
CA ASN A 131 18.65 15.63 -18.21
C ASN A 131 19.83 15.97 -19.16
N ILE A 132 20.21 15.01 -20.02
CA ILE A 132 21.23 15.21 -21.05
C ILE A 132 20.48 15.52 -22.35
N LEU A 133 20.54 16.78 -22.78
CA LEU A 133 20.04 17.24 -24.08
C LEU A 133 20.88 16.71 -25.24
#